data_AF-A0A9D1QTV9-F1
#
_entry.id   AF-A0A9D1QTV9-F1
#
_cell.length_a   1.000
_cell.length_b   1.000
_cell.length_c   1.000
_cell.angle_alpha   90.00
_cell.angle_beta   90.00
_cell.angle_gamma   90.00
#
_symmetry.space_group_name_H-M   'P 1'
#
loop_
_entity.id
_entity.type
_entity.pdbx_description
1 polymer ?
#
loop_
_entity_poly.entity_id
_entity_poly.type
_entity_poly.pdbx_seq_one_letter_code
_entity_poly.pdbx_strand_id
1 'polypeptide(L)'
;MDILTLLLIAVGLSMDAFAVSVSSGMVLCHVKVRRIFKVAGSFGLFQGLMPLIGYTIARTFADKIAAVDHWIAFLLLAFVGGKMLWEALRGGEEECPHGDPCSWKNLLVMSVATSIDALAVGASFAVMPREGLLAPAFGYLLCCGVIAAVTFVLCTAGVVAGCRFGNRFGKKAEIAGGVVLIAIGLKILLEHTVFA
;
A
#
# COMPACT_ATOMS: atom_id res chain seq x y z
N MET A 1 -2.56 -12.86 -17.54
CA MET A 1 -1.58 -12.39 -16.55
C MET A 1 -0.68 -13.52 -16.09
N ASP A 2 0.63 -13.25 -16.07
CA ASP A 2 1.65 -14.21 -15.66
C ASP A 2 1.99 -14.06 -14.18
N ILE A 3 2.55 -15.13 -13.60
CA ILE A 3 2.97 -15.19 -12.19
C ILE A 3 3.99 -14.08 -11.88
N LEU A 4 4.88 -13.78 -12.83
CA LEU A 4 5.91 -12.75 -12.67
C LEU A 4 5.30 -11.35 -12.58
N THR A 5 4.32 -11.03 -13.42
CA THR A 5 3.56 -9.77 -13.37
C THR A 5 2.81 -9.63 -12.06
N LEU A 6 2.15 -10.69 -11.59
CA LEU A 6 1.46 -10.70 -10.30
C LEU A 6 2.43 -10.43 -9.15
N LEU A 7 3.61 -11.06 -9.17
CA LEU A 7 4.62 -10.88 -8.12
C LEU A 7 5.18 -9.46 -8.13
N LEU A 8 5.43 -8.88 -9.30
CA LEU A 8 5.85 -7.49 -9.43
C LEU A 8 4.79 -6.51 -8.90
N ILE A 9 3.51 -6.72 -9.24
CA ILE A 9 2.40 -5.92 -8.72
C ILE A 9 2.28 -6.08 -7.20
N ALA A 10 2.38 -7.31 -6.69
CA ALA A 10 2.29 -7.59 -5.26
C ALA A 10 3.42 -6.91 -4.49
N VAL A 11 4.66 -6.97 -4.98
CA VAL A 11 5.79 -6.26 -4.38
C VAL A 11 5.59 -4.75 -4.44
N GLY A 12 5.18 -4.21 -5.60
CA GLY A 12 4.91 -2.78 -5.77
C GLY A 12 3.87 -2.25 -4.78
N LEU A 13 2.71 -2.91 -4.69
CA LEU A 13 1.64 -2.58 -3.74
C LEU A 13 2.04 -2.74 -2.27
N SER A 14 3.04 -3.58 -1.99
CA SER A 14 3.50 -3.79 -0.61
C SER A 14 4.49 -2.71 -0.15
N MET A 15 5.00 -1.85 -1.03
CA MET A 15 6.10 -0.92 -0.70
C MET A 15 5.70 0.12 0.35
N ASP A 16 4.49 0.68 0.25
CA ASP A 16 4.01 1.68 1.21
C ASP A 16 3.79 1.05 2.59
N ALA A 17 3.15 -0.11 2.64
CA ALA A 17 2.98 -0.90 3.86
C ALA A 17 4.32 -1.35 4.46
N PHE A 18 5.32 -1.68 3.62
CA PHE A 18 6.68 -2.00 4.05
C PHE A 18 7.38 -0.81 4.69
N ALA A 19 7.33 0.37 4.06
CA ALA A 19 7.94 1.59 4.58
C ALA A 19 7.36 1.96 5.96
N VAL A 20 6.03 1.91 6.10
CA VAL A 20 5.35 2.14 7.39
C VAL A 20 5.73 1.08 8.43
N SER A 21 5.88 -0.17 8.02
CA SER A 21 6.31 -1.27 8.90
C SER A 21 7.76 -1.12 9.39
N VAL A 22 8.68 -0.67 8.53
CA VAL A 22 10.06 -0.35 8.91
C VAL A 22 10.10 0.81 9.90
N SER A 23 9.39 1.90 9.59
CA SER A 23 9.27 3.08 10.46
C SER A 23 8.71 2.70 11.84
N SER A 24 7.61 1.95 11.87
CA SER A 24 7.04 1.42 13.11
C SER A 24 8.03 0.53 13.85
N GLY A 25 8.76 -0.35 13.16
CA GLY A 25 9.79 -1.19 13.74
C GLY A 25 10.92 -0.40 14.41
N MET A 26 11.34 0.73 13.84
CA MET A 26 12.39 1.58 14.39
C MET A 26 12.01 2.25 15.71
N VAL A 27 10.73 2.60 15.88
CA VAL A 27 10.19 3.15 17.14
C VAL A 27 10.06 2.06 18.22
N LEU A 28 9.88 0.80 17.82
CA LEU A 28 9.79 -0.33 18.73
C LEU A 28 11.18 -0.84 19.14
N CYS A 29 11.73 -0.33 20.24
CA CYS A 29 13.01 -0.82 20.80
C CYS A 29 12.98 -2.32 21.22
N HIS A 30 11.81 -2.89 21.53
CA HIS A 30 11.65 -4.30 21.88
C HIS A 30 10.41 -4.89 21.19
N VAL A 31 10.62 -5.68 20.14
CA VAL A 31 9.51 -6.29 19.41
C VAL A 31 9.00 -7.53 20.14
N LYS A 32 7.75 -7.46 20.62
CA LYS A 32 7.00 -8.67 20.95
C LYS A 32 6.48 -9.27 19.65
N VAL A 33 6.61 -10.58 19.46
CA VAL A 33 6.09 -11.31 18.29
C VAL A 33 4.62 -10.96 18.00
N ARG A 34 3.83 -10.73 19.05
CA ARG A 34 2.44 -10.26 18.95
C ARG A 34 2.27 -8.94 18.18
N ARG A 35 3.18 -7.98 18.32
CA ARG A 35 3.11 -6.69 17.59
C ARG A 35 3.49 -6.86 16.12
N ILE A 36 4.48 -7.71 15.81
CA ILE A 36 4.85 -8.03 14.42
C ILE A 36 3.66 -8.62 13.68
N PHE A 37 3.07 -9.67 14.25
CA PHE A 37 1.89 -10.33 13.67
C PHE A 37 0.69 -9.39 13.56
N LYS A 38 0.52 -8.47 14.51
CA LYS A 38 -0.54 -7.48 14.44
C LYS A 38 -0.32 -6.51 13.28
N VAL A 39 0.88 -5.94 13.14
CA VAL A 39 1.23 -5.01 12.06
C VAL A 39 1.15 -5.69 10.70
N ALA A 40 1.90 -6.78 10.51
CA ALA A 40 1.93 -7.52 9.25
C ALA A 40 0.55 -8.12 8.91
N GLY A 41 -0.18 -8.60 9.91
CA GLY A 41 -1.53 -9.14 9.75
C GLY A 41 -2.53 -8.08 9.34
N SER A 42 -2.51 -6.88 9.93
CA SER A 42 -3.37 -5.78 9.53
C SER A 42 -3.06 -5.33 8.10
N PHE A 43 -1.79 -5.02 7.77
CA PHE A 43 -1.44 -4.61 6.41
C PHE A 43 -1.75 -5.70 5.39
N GLY A 44 -1.34 -6.96 5.62
CA GLY A 44 -1.64 -8.06 4.70
C GLY A 44 -3.14 -8.30 4.50
N LEU A 45 -3.95 -8.15 5.55
CA LEU A 45 -5.41 -8.26 5.43
C LEU A 45 -5.98 -7.13 4.57
N PHE A 46 -5.63 -5.87 4.85
CA PHE A 46 -6.15 -4.73 4.09
C PHE A 46 -5.65 -4.72 2.64
N GLN A 47 -4.38 -5.04 2.38
CA GLN A 47 -3.81 -5.15 1.03
C GLN A 47 -4.43 -6.30 0.22
N GLY A 48 -4.97 -7.35 0.86
CA GLY A 48 -5.70 -8.43 0.18
C GLY A 48 -7.19 -8.13 -0.02
N LEU A 49 -7.80 -7.44 0.95
CA LEU A 49 -9.24 -7.17 0.97
C LEU A 49 -9.60 -5.98 0.06
N MET A 50 -8.75 -4.96 -0.02
CA MET A 50 -8.98 -3.79 -0.87
C MET A 50 -9.03 -4.12 -2.37
N PRO A 51 -8.09 -4.92 -2.95
CA PRO A 51 -8.20 -5.34 -4.34
C PRO A 51 -9.48 -6.13 -4.64
N LEU A 52 -9.96 -6.92 -3.66
CA LEU A 52 -11.20 -7.67 -3.79
C LEU A 52 -12.42 -6.74 -3.85
N ILE A 53 -12.45 -5.71 -2.99
CA ILE A 53 -13.48 -4.66 -3.04
C ILE A 53 -13.41 -3.92 -4.38
N GLY A 54 -12.22 -3.50 -4.81
CA GLY A 54 -12.03 -2.81 -6.09
C GLY A 54 -12.54 -3.63 -7.27
N TYR A 55 -12.21 -4.92 -7.31
CA TYR A 55 -12.66 -5.83 -8.35
C TYR A 55 -14.18 -6.02 -8.36
N THR A 56 -14.80 -6.20 -7.18
CA THR A 56 -16.26 -6.40 -7.10
C THR A 56 -17.03 -5.16 -7.51
N ILE A 57 -16.62 -3.97 -7.03
CA ILE A 57 -17.20 -2.68 -7.45
C ILE A 57 -17.08 -2.54 -8.97
N ALA A 58 -15.87 -2.65 -9.52
CA ALA A 58 -15.64 -2.46 -10.95
C ALA A 58 -16.43 -3.47 -11.81
N ARG A 59 -16.55 -4.73 -11.37
CA ARG A 59 -17.33 -5.76 -12.06
C ARG A 59 -18.84 -5.51 -12.01
N THR A 60 -19.38 -5.01 -10.90
CA THR A 60 -20.82 -4.68 -10.80
C THR A 60 -21.19 -3.51 -11.71
N PHE A 61 -20.26 -2.59 -11.94
CA PHE A 61 -20.46 -1.52 -12.93
C PHE A 61 -20.13 -1.97 -14.37
N ALA A 62 -19.36 -3.05 -14.58
CA ALA A 62 -18.90 -3.51 -15.89
C ALA A 62 -20.04 -3.76 -16.91
N ASP A 63 -21.20 -4.24 -16.47
CA ASP A 63 -22.36 -4.48 -17.35
C ASP A 63 -22.96 -3.18 -17.94
N LYS A 64 -22.76 -2.03 -17.27
CA LYS A 64 -23.13 -0.71 -17.81
C LYS A 64 -22.02 -0.07 -18.66
N ILE A 65 -20.85 -0.68 -18.71
CA ILE A 65 -19.58 -0.12 -19.19
C ILE A 65 -19.15 -0.72 -20.54
N ALA A 66 -19.79 -1.78 -21.02
CA ALA A 66 -19.45 -2.44 -22.29
C ALA A 66 -19.40 -1.52 -23.54
N ALA A 67 -19.93 -0.29 -23.47
CA ALA A 67 -19.82 0.73 -24.52
C ALA A 67 -18.72 1.80 -24.29
N VAL A 68 -18.07 1.81 -23.13
CA VAL A 68 -17.21 2.91 -22.60
C VAL A 68 -15.87 2.35 -22.06
N ASP A 69 -15.45 1.19 -22.57
CA ASP A 69 -14.38 0.32 -22.07
C ASP A 69 -13.03 1.07 -21.84
N HIS A 70 -12.65 1.96 -22.75
CA HIS A 70 -11.39 2.71 -22.65
C HIS A 70 -11.45 3.93 -21.73
N TRP A 71 -12.61 4.59 -21.67
CA TRP A 71 -12.77 5.81 -20.89
C TRP A 71 -12.80 5.52 -19.38
N ILE A 72 -13.20 4.32 -18.97
CA ILE A 72 -13.28 3.97 -17.55
C ILE A 72 -11.94 3.51 -17.00
N ALA A 73 -11.14 2.78 -17.78
CA ALA A 73 -9.74 2.55 -17.43
C ALA A 73 -9.01 3.90 -17.28
N PHE A 74 -9.24 4.85 -18.19
CA PHE A 74 -8.69 6.20 -18.11
C PHE A 74 -9.19 6.95 -16.87
N LEU A 75 -10.49 6.90 -16.56
CA LEU A 75 -11.07 7.63 -15.42
C LEU A 75 -10.64 7.02 -14.08
N LEU A 76 -10.48 5.70 -14.00
CA LEU A 76 -9.88 5.04 -12.84
C LEU A 76 -8.40 5.41 -12.69
N LEU A 77 -7.59 5.35 -13.76
CA LEU A 77 -6.18 5.77 -13.69
C LEU A 77 -6.05 7.25 -13.34
N ALA A 78 -6.89 8.10 -13.92
CA ALA A 78 -6.93 9.54 -13.62
C ALA A 78 -7.39 9.80 -12.18
N PHE A 79 -8.34 9.01 -11.67
CA PHE A 79 -8.76 9.08 -10.27
C PHE A 79 -7.64 8.65 -9.32
N VAL A 80 -6.89 7.60 -9.67
CA VAL A 80 -5.76 7.10 -8.86
C VAL A 80 -4.59 8.07 -8.89
N GLY A 81 -4.15 8.45 -10.08
CA GLY A 81 -3.11 9.45 -10.27
C GLY A 81 -3.51 10.79 -9.65
N GLY A 82 -4.77 11.18 -9.79
CA GLY A 82 -5.34 12.37 -9.18
C GLY A 82 -5.44 12.28 -7.66
N LYS A 83 -5.75 11.11 -7.09
CA LYS A 83 -5.79 10.88 -5.63
C LYS A 83 -4.39 10.87 -5.02
N MET A 84 -3.42 10.26 -5.70
CA MET A 84 -1.99 10.34 -5.31
C MET A 84 -1.51 11.80 -5.38
N LEU A 85 -1.90 12.54 -6.42
CA LEU A 85 -1.59 13.95 -6.56
C LEU A 85 -2.31 14.80 -5.49
N TRP A 86 -3.54 14.47 -5.15
CA TRP A 86 -4.33 15.14 -4.11
C TRP A 86 -3.74 14.91 -2.71
N GLU A 87 -3.34 13.68 -2.39
CA GLU A 87 -2.62 13.37 -1.15
C GLU A 87 -1.25 14.06 -1.09
N ALA A 88 -0.55 14.17 -2.22
CA ALA A 88 0.68 14.94 -2.31
C ALA A 88 0.45 16.45 -2.12
N LEU A 89 -0.65 17.00 -2.66
CA LEU A 89 -0.98 18.43 -2.59
C LEU A 89 -1.56 18.85 -1.23
N ARG A 90 -2.21 17.95 -0.49
CA ARG A 90 -2.89 18.26 0.78
C ARG A 90 -1.99 18.14 2.01
N GLY A 91 -0.68 18.03 1.80
CA GLY A 91 0.36 18.36 2.79
C GLY A 91 0.06 18.01 4.24
N GLY A 92 0.31 16.75 4.63
CA GLY A 92 0.77 16.43 5.99
C GLY A 92 -0.08 16.88 7.18
N GLU A 93 -1.41 16.75 7.13
CA GLU A 93 -2.27 16.80 8.32
C GLU A 93 -2.86 15.43 8.68
N GLU A 94 -2.06 14.36 8.59
CA GLU A 94 -2.27 13.31 9.57
C GLU A 94 -1.59 13.80 10.84
N GLU A 95 -2.40 14.38 11.74
CA GLU A 95 -2.07 14.56 13.15
C GLU A 95 -1.21 13.37 13.54
N CYS A 96 0.11 13.58 13.79
CA CYS A 96 0.93 12.56 14.42
C CYS A 96 0.19 12.18 15.69
N PRO A 97 -0.50 11.03 15.78
CA PRO A 97 -1.25 10.75 16.97
C PRO A 97 -0.16 10.57 18.01
N HIS A 98 -0.14 11.43 19.02
CA HIS A 98 0.82 11.43 20.12
C HIS A 98 0.68 10.13 20.95
N GLY A 99 0.96 8.98 20.34
CA GLY A 99 0.69 7.65 20.86
C GLY A 99 1.38 6.57 20.04
N ASP A 100 1.56 5.40 20.66
CA ASP A 100 2.27 4.24 20.09
C ASP A 100 1.84 3.98 18.62
N PRO A 101 2.77 3.92 17.65
CA PRO A 101 2.45 3.59 16.26
C PRO A 101 1.82 2.20 16.09
N CYS A 102 1.91 1.34 17.12
CA CYS A 102 1.24 0.05 17.22
C CYS A 102 -0.16 0.09 17.87
N SER A 103 -0.68 1.28 18.17
CA SER A 103 -2.06 1.44 18.66
C SER A 103 -3.03 0.89 17.62
N TRP A 104 -4.11 0.24 18.07
CA TRP A 104 -5.10 -0.34 17.16
C TRP A 104 -5.70 0.70 16.21
N LYS A 105 -5.88 1.95 16.68
CA LYS A 105 -6.45 3.04 15.89
C LYS A 105 -5.50 3.50 14.80
N ASN A 106 -4.24 3.81 15.13
CA ASN A 106 -3.25 4.24 14.14
C ASN A 106 -2.99 3.15 13.11
N LEU A 107 -2.88 1.90 13.54
CA LEU A 107 -2.63 0.78 12.64
C LEU A 107 -3.78 0.60 11.64
N LEU A 108 -5.03 0.75 12.07
CA LEU A 108 -6.19 0.71 11.19
C LEU A 108 -6.20 1.86 10.19
N VAL A 109 -5.98 3.10 10.66
CA VAL A 109 -5.94 4.28 9.78
C VAL A 109 -4.84 4.14 8.74
N MET A 110 -3.61 3.81 9.16
CA MET A 110 -2.48 3.61 8.25
C MET A 110 -2.73 2.46 7.29
N SER A 111 -3.25 1.32 7.75
CA SER A 111 -3.55 0.18 6.87
C SER A 111 -4.60 0.54 5.82
N VAL A 112 -5.64 1.27 6.20
CA VAL A 112 -6.64 1.74 5.24
C VAL A 112 -6.01 2.72 4.24
N ALA A 113 -5.27 3.72 4.73
CA ALA A 113 -4.65 4.74 3.89
C ALA A 113 -3.68 4.13 2.85
N THR A 114 -2.79 3.23 3.29
CA THR A 114 -1.81 2.54 2.43
C THR A 114 -2.40 1.42 1.56
N SER A 115 -3.70 1.11 1.64
CA SER A 115 -4.33 0.08 0.79
C SER A 115 -5.32 0.68 -0.23
N ILE A 116 -5.44 2.01 -0.30
CA ILE A 116 -6.31 2.66 -1.31
C ILE A 116 -5.74 2.47 -2.72
N ASP A 117 -4.42 2.42 -2.86
CA ASP A 117 -3.72 2.03 -4.09
C ASP A 117 -4.09 0.60 -4.53
N ALA A 118 -4.16 -0.33 -3.58
CA ALA A 118 -4.52 -1.73 -3.79
C ALA A 118 -5.97 -1.87 -4.26
N LEU A 119 -6.88 -1.03 -3.74
CA LEU A 119 -8.27 -0.96 -4.21
C LEU A 119 -8.34 -0.61 -5.70
N ALA A 120 -7.55 0.37 -6.12
CA ALA A 120 -7.51 0.79 -7.52
C ALA A 120 -6.90 -0.25 -8.46
N VAL A 121 -5.83 -0.91 -8.03
CA VAL A 121 -5.26 -2.04 -8.79
C VAL A 121 -6.28 -3.18 -8.89
N GLY A 122 -7.05 -3.43 -7.83
CA GLY A 122 -8.17 -4.39 -7.84
C GLY A 122 -9.25 -4.06 -8.87
N ALA A 123 -9.64 -2.78 -8.97
CA ALA A 123 -10.58 -2.32 -9.99
C ALA A 123 -10.03 -2.54 -11.41
N SER A 124 -8.72 -2.36 -11.59
CA SER A 124 -8.03 -2.61 -12.87
C SER A 124 -8.08 -4.10 -13.27
N PHE A 125 -8.09 -5.03 -12.32
CA PHE A 125 -8.26 -6.46 -12.62
C PHE A 125 -9.65 -6.81 -13.19
N ALA A 126 -10.67 -5.99 -12.97
CA ALA A 126 -12.01 -6.24 -13.51
C ALA A 126 -12.12 -5.93 -15.02
N VAL A 127 -11.25 -5.04 -15.52
CA VAL A 127 -11.21 -4.64 -16.93
C VAL A 127 -10.13 -5.36 -17.74
N MET A 128 -9.22 -6.09 -17.09
CA MET A 128 -8.19 -6.87 -17.78
C MET A 128 -8.78 -8.11 -18.48
N PRO A 129 -8.24 -8.50 -19.66
CA PRO A 129 -8.62 -9.74 -20.34
C PRO A 129 -8.47 -10.96 -19.41
N ARG A 130 -9.47 -11.85 -19.39
CA ARG A 130 -9.44 -13.10 -18.61
C ARG A 130 -8.51 -14.13 -19.26
N GLU A 131 -7.22 -13.87 -19.18
CA GLU A 131 -6.18 -14.74 -19.72
C GLU A 131 -5.20 -15.17 -18.62
N GLY A 132 -4.71 -16.41 -18.68
CA GLY A 132 -3.76 -16.96 -17.72
C GLY A 132 -4.35 -17.12 -16.31
N LEU A 133 -3.69 -16.54 -15.29
CA LEU A 133 -4.07 -16.72 -13.88
C LEU A 133 -5.46 -16.16 -13.50
N LEU A 134 -6.04 -15.27 -14.32
CA LEU A 134 -7.42 -14.77 -14.18
C LEU A 134 -8.48 -15.64 -14.88
N ALA A 135 -8.07 -16.63 -15.68
CA ALA A 135 -9.01 -17.48 -16.41
C ALA A 135 -10.01 -18.24 -15.50
N PRO A 136 -9.62 -18.80 -14.34
CA PRO A 136 -10.59 -19.39 -13.44
C PRO A 136 -11.43 -18.31 -12.76
N ALA A 137 -12.72 -18.60 -12.53
CA ALA A 137 -13.63 -17.69 -11.83
C ALA A 137 -13.13 -17.27 -10.43
N PHE A 138 -12.25 -18.07 -9.82
CA PHE A 138 -11.60 -17.83 -8.53
C PHE A 138 -10.15 -17.30 -8.65
N GLY A 139 -9.64 -17.06 -9.85
CA GLY A 139 -8.27 -16.62 -10.10
C GLY A 139 -7.95 -15.26 -9.46
N TYR A 140 -8.93 -14.35 -9.42
CA TYR A 140 -8.79 -13.07 -8.73
C TYR A 140 -8.57 -13.24 -7.20
N LEU A 141 -9.20 -14.25 -6.59
CA LEU A 141 -9.07 -14.56 -5.18
C LEU A 141 -7.65 -15.04 -4.87
N LEU A 142 -7.07 -15.83 -5.78
CA LEU A 142 -5.68 -16.26 -5.71
C LEU A 142 -4.73 -15.06 -5.84
N CYS A 143 -5.00 -14.12 -6.75
CA CYS A 143 -4.21 -12.89 -6.88
C CYS A 143 -4.24 -12.06 -5.59
N CYS A 144 -5.42 -11.85 -5.00
CA CYS A 144 -5.56 -11.15 -3.71
C CYS A 144 -4.81 -11.87 -2.59
N GLY A 145 -4.89 -13.21 -2.54
CA GLY A 145 -4.17 -14.02 -1.56
C GLY A 145 -2.65 -13.92 -1.70
N VAL A 146 -2.13 -13.88 -2.93
CA VAL A 146 -0.69 -13.67 -3.20
C VAL A 146 -0.26 -12.28 -2.75
N ILE A 147 -1.03 -11.23 -3.09
CA ILE A 147 -0.72 -9.85 -2.65
C ILE A 147 -0.70 -9.77 -1.12
N ALA A 148 -1.71 -10.34 -0.45
CA ALA A 148 -1.77 -10.39 1.01
C ALA A 148 -0.57 -11.13 1.62
N ALA A 149 -0.18 -12.28 1.05
CA ALA A 149 0.94 -13.08 1.54
C ALA A 149 2.29 -12.36 1.34
N VAL A 150 2.51 -11.77 0.16
CA VAL A 150 3.73 -10.98 -0.12
C VAL A 150 3.82 -9.79 0.82
N THR A 151 2.72 -9.05 1.00
CA THR A 151 2.65 -7.92 1.93
C THR A 151 2.97 -8.36 3.35
N PHE A 152 2.37 -9.47 3.81
CA PHE A 152 2.61 -10.00 5.15
C PHE A 152 4.09 -10.34 5.38
N VAL A 153 4.74 -10.99 4.41
CA VAL A 153 6.16 -11.35 4.48
C VAL A 153 7.04 -10.09 4.50
N LEU A 154 6.77 -9.14 3.60
CA LEU A 154 7.53 -7.89 3.52
C LEU A 154 7.35 -7.05 4.79
N CYS A 155 6.12 -6.83 5.26
CA CYS A 155 5.87 -6.09 6.50
C CYS A 155 6.52 -6.76 7.71
N THR A 156 6.49 -8.09 7.80
CA THR A 156 7.19 -8.84 8.86
C THR A 156 8.69 -8.57 8.81
N ALA A 157 9.30 -8.68 7.63
CA ALA A 157 10.71 -8.37 7.43
C ALA A 157 11.02 -6.89 7.75
N GLY A 158 10.12 -5.98 7.38
CA GLY A 158 10.22 -4.55 7.63
C GLY A 158 10.24 -4.22 9.12
N VAL A 159 9.30 -4.77 9.91
CA VAL A 159 9.28 -4.54 11.37
C VAL A 159 10.54 -5.09 12.03
N VAL A 160 11.01 -6.28 11.62
CA VAL A 160 12.23 -6.89 12.19
C VAL A 160 13.48 -6.10 11.81
N ALA A 161 13.62 -5.72 10.55
CA ALA A 161 14.71 -4.88 10.08
C ALA A 161 14.69 -3.53 10.80
N GLY A 162 13.53 -2.87 10.84
CA GLY A 162 13.30 -1.61 11.53
C GLY A 162 13.72 -1.68 12.99
N CYS A 163 13.33 -2.71 13.73
CA CYS A 163 13.76 -2.86 15.13
C CYS A 163 15.26 -3.10 15.26
N ARG A 164 15.87 -3.91 14.38
CA ARG A 164 17.32 -4.16 14.42
C ARG A 164 18.10 -2.87 14.16
N PHE A 165 17.64 -2.05 13.23
CA PHE A 165 18.23 -0.73 12.97
C PHE A 165 17.95 0.27 14.10
N GLY A 166 16.72 0.28 14.64
CA GLY A 166 16.33 1.12 15.78
C GLY A 166 17.11 0.79 17.05
N ASN A 167 17.35 -0.48 17.36
CA ASN A 167 18.12 -0.87 18.53
C ASN A 167 19.63 -0.57 18.38
N ARG A 168 20.16 -0.62 17.15
CA ARG A 168 21.59 -0.37 16.88
C ARG A 168 21.93 1.12 16.72
N PHE A 169 20.99 1.92 16.18
CA PHE A 169 21.23 3.30 15.80
C PHE A 169 20.27 4.31 16.46
N GLY A 170 19.27 3.85 17.23
CA GLY A 170 18.39 4.65 18.08
C GLY A 170 17.96 5.97 17.46
N LYS A 171 18.33 7.07 18.10
CA LYS A 171 18.06 8.44 17.64
C LYS A 171 18.64 8.77 16.26
N LYS A 172 19.78 8.18 15.86
CA LYS A 172 20.42 8.51 14.57
C LYS A 172 19.61 7.96 13.39
N ALA A 173 18.99 6.79 13.54
CA ALA A 173 18.17 6.21 12.49
C ALA A 173 16.85 6.97 12.34
N GLU A 174 16.22 7.37 13.44
CA GLU A 174 15.00 8.20 13.43
C GLU A 174 15.26 9.57 12.77
N ILE A 175 16.37 10.24 13.12
CA ILE A 175 16.77 11.50 12.48
C ILE A 175 17.08 11.29 11.01
N ALA A 176 17.81 10.23 10.64
CA ALA A 176 18.11 9.93 9.24
C ALA A 176 16.83 9.63 8.43
N GLY A 177 15.88 8.89 9.01
CA GLY A 177 14.58 8.61 8.40
C GLY A 177 13.75 9.88 8.21
N GLY A 178 13.69 10.75 9.23
CA GLY A 178 13.04 12.05 9.14
C GLY A 178 13.68 12.96 8.08
N VAL A 179 15.01 13.01 8.02
CA VAL A 179 15.75 13.79 7.01
C VAL A 179 15.49 13.26 5.60
N VAL A 180 15.46 11.94 5.41
CA VAL A 180 15.13 11.33 4.11
C VAL A 180 13.69 11.63 3.72
N LEU A 181 12.73 11.55 4.65
CA LEU A 181 11.34 11.91 4.38
C LEU A 181 11.19 13.38 3.99
N ILE A 182 11.85 14.28 4.73
CA ILE A 182 11.87 15.71 4.41
C ILE A 182 12.51 15.92 3.03
N ALA A 183 13.59 15.22 2.70
CA ALA A 183 14.25 15.32 1.40
C ALA A 183 13.37 14.81 0.24
N ILE A 184 12.64 13.70 0.44
CA ILE A 184 11.68 13.17 -0.54
C ILE A 184 10.53 14.17 -0.72
N GLY A 185 9.98 14.71 0.38
CA GLY A 185 8.95 15.74 0.34
C GLY A 185 9.43 17.01 -0.39
N LEU A 186 10.65 17.46 -0.10
CA LEU A 186 11.27 18.60 -0.79
C LEU A 186 11.47 18.31 -2.28
N LYS A 187 11.94 17.11 -2.63
CA LYS A 187 12.13 16.70 -4.02
C LYS A 187 10.81 16.80 -4.78
N ILE A 188 9.75 16.20 -4.26
CA ILE A 188 8.41 16.24 -4.87
C ILE A 188 7.92 17.68 -5.02
N LEU A 189 8.08 18.52 -3.98
CA LEU A 189 7.67 19.92 -4.00
C LEU A 189 8.44 20.73 -5.06
N LEU A 190 9.75 20.52 -5.19
CA LEU A 190 10.57 21.17 -6.22
C LEU A 190 10.23 20.68 -7.63
N GLU A 191 10.03 19.38 -7.81
CA GLU A 191 9.66 18.74 -9.08
C GLU A 191 8.30 19.24 -9.59
N HIS A 192 7.38 19.56 -8.67
CA HIS A 192 6.06 20.10 -9.01
C HIS A 192 5.94 21.63 -9.03
N THR A 193 6.88 22.39 -8.46
CA THR A 193 6.81 23.87 -8.41
C THR A 193 7.81 24.55 -9.34
N VAL A 194 8.97 23.93 -9.59
CA VAL A 194 10.07 24.54 -10.38
C VAL A 194 10.17 23.94 -11.78
N PHE A 195 9.70 22.69 -11.98
CA PHE A 195 9.69 22.00 -13.27
C PHE A 195 8.29 21.84 -13.90
N ALA A 196 7.25 22.36 -13.26
CA ALA A 196 5.91 22.54 -13.84
C ALA A 196 5.76 23.95 -14.41
#